data_AF-B3SET2-F1
#
_entry.id   AF-B3SET2-F1
#
_cell.length_a   1.000
_cell.length_b   1.000
_cell.length_c   1.000
_cell.angle_alpha   90.00
_cell.angle_beta   90.00
_cell.angle_gamma   90.00
#
_symmetry.space_group_name_H-M   'P 1'
#
loop_
_entity.id
_entity.type
_entity.pdbx_description
1 polymer ?
#
loop_
_entity_poly.entity_id
_entity_poly.type
_entity_poly.pdbx_seq_one_letter_code
_entity_poly.pdbx_strand_id
1 'polypeptide(L)'
;MTDNNVDESSPWILYSLYKLESLVITNTGFSNASYDVFHNLTHLRSLNIAGCGLKKIKASLFKNLNLLTNLNLDNNELEMINNETFLGLSNLKKLSLQMNKISYIATSAFSMSPLLDTLQVSERQQFTYERFLFHTVHGKNSVRK
;
A
#
# COMPACT_ATOMS: atom_id res chain seq x y z
N MET A 1 4.70 8.67 22.06
CA MET A 1 3.55 9.52 21.70
C MET A 1 3.79 10.02 20.28
N THR A 2 3.36 9.27 19.27
CA THR A 2 3.42 9.68 17.86
C THR A 2 1.99 9.84 17.37
N ASP A 3 1.34 10.89 17.86
CA ASP A 3 0.08 11.35 17.28
C ASP A 3 0.43 12.01 15.94
N ASN A 4 0.40 11.21 14.87
CA ASN A 4 0.64 11.64 13.50
C ASN A 4 -0.68 11.70 12.72
N ASN A 5 -1.77 12.10 13.38
CA ASN A 5 -3.08 12.13 12.75
C ASN A 5 -3.13 13.31 11.77
N VAL A 6 -2.79 13.05 10.51
CA VAL A 6 -2.83 14.04 9.43
C VAL A 6 -4.20 13.97 8.77
N ASP A 7 -4.93 15.09 8.80
CA ASP A 7 -6.20 15.25 8.08
C ASP A 7 -6.02 16.04 6.76
N GLU A 8 -7.09 16.15 5.98
CA GLU A 8 -7.11 16.86 4.70
C GLU A 8 -6.86 18.38 4.84
N SER A 9 -7.03 18.95 6.04
CA SER A 9 -6.82 20.38 6.30
C SER A 9 -5.35 20.75 6.42
N SER A 10 -4.48 19.79 6.74
CA SER A 10 -3.06 20.03 7.04
C SER A 10 -2.07 19.08 6.35
N PRO A 11 -2.18 18.79 5.03
CA PRO A 11 -1.25 17.90 4.32
C PRO A 11 0.18 18.47 4.26
N TRP A 12 0.36 19.79 4.42
CA TRP A 12 1.65 20.47 4.34
C TRP A 12 2.60 20.11 5.48
N ILE A 13 2.10 19.62 6.63
CA ILE A 13 2.97 19.19 7.74
C ILE A 13 3.86 18.01 7.34
N LEU A 14 3.43 17.19 6.38
CA LEU A 14 4.19 16.05 5.86
C LEU A 14 5.42 16.48 5.06
N TYR A 15 5.47 17.70 4.50
CA TYR A 15 6.59 18.15 3.68
C TYR A 15 7.88 18.37 4.50
N SER A 16 7.77 18.62 5.81
CA SER A 16 8.90 18.82 6.71
C SER A 16 9.34 17.57 7.48
N LEU A 17 8.59 16.46 7.38
CA LEU A 17 8.77 15.26 8.21
C LEU A 17 9.69 14.21 7.58
N TYR A 18 10.83 14.65 7.06
CA TYR A 18 11.76 13.77 6.31
C TYR A 18 12.35 12.62 7.14
N LYS A 19 12.39 12.73 8.47
CA LYS A 19 12.87 11.68 9.40
C LYS A 19 11.77 10.73 9.89
N LEU A 20 10.52 10.92 9.47
CA LEU A 20 9.40 10.12 9.96
C LEU A 20 9.52 8.68 9.50
N GLU A 21 9.51 7.73 10.43
CA GLU A 21 9.60 6.30 10.12
C GLU A 21 8.24 5.59 10.08
N SER A 22 7.22 6.14 10.75
CA SER A 22 5.88 5.57 10.75
C SER A 22 4.80 6.65 10.67
N LEU A 23 3.86 6.45 9.74
CA LEU A 23 2.73 7.34 9.50
C LEU A 23 1.44 6.54 9.46
N VAL A 24 0.42 7.05 10.15
CA VAL A 24 -0.92 6.47 10.21
C VAL A 24 -1.91 7.57 9.87
N ILE A 25 -2.66 7.38 8.79
CA ILE A 25 -3.75 8.25 8.33
C ILE A 25 -4.92 7.32 8.08
N THR A 26 -5.88 7.26 9.00
CA THR A 26 -7.00 6.29 8.89
C THR A 26 -8.34 6.95 9.13
N ASN A 27 -9.35 6.56 8.35
CA ASN A 27 -10.73 7.03 8.50
C ASN A 27 -10.89 8.56 8.37
N THR A 28 -9.96 9.23 7.70
CA THR A 28 -9.96 10.70 7.56
C THR A 28 -10.59 11.19 6.26
N GLY A 29 -11.18 10.31 5.45
CA GLY A 29 -11.73 10.69 4.14
C GLY A 29 -10.65 11.14 3.16
N PHE A 30 -9.37 10.82 3.43
CA PHE A 30 -8.18 11.06 2.60
C PHE A 30 -8.25 10.27 1.28
N SER A 31 -9.29 10.55 0.51
CA SER A 31 -9.63 9.94 -0.77
C SER A 31 -8.90 10.66 -1.90
N ASN A 32 -8.62 11.94 -1.69
CA ASN A 32 -7.84 12.79 -2.57
C ASN A 32 -6.40 12.88 -2.07
N ALA A 33 -5.69 11.75 -2.08
CA ALA A 33 -4.24 11.76 -1.90
C ALA A 33 -3.64 12.64 -3.01
N SER A 34 -3.40 13.92 -2.70
CA SER A 34 -2.78 14.85 -3.63
C SER A 34 -1.45 14.26 -4.10
N TYR A 35 -1.08 14.57 -5.34
CA TYR A 35 -0.19 13.77 -6.17
C TYR A 35 1.21 13.46 -5.60
N ASP A 36 1.62 14.12 -4.51
CA ASP A 36 2.96 14.03 -3.92
C ASP A 36 2.97 14.19 -2.38
N VAL A 37 1.86 13.90 -1.70
CA VAL A 37 1.73 14.11 -0.24
C VAL A 37 2.75 13.34 0.61
N PHE A 38 3.29 12.22 0.10
CA PHE A 38 4.31 11.43 0.78
C PHE A 38 5.73 11.62 0.20
N HIS A 39 5.90 12.52 -0.77
CA HIS A 39 7.13 12.64 -1.56
C HIS A 39 8.40 12.88 -0.72
N ASN A 40 8.28 13.62 0.38
CA ASN A 40 9.38 13.97 1.27
C ASN A 40 9.60 12.97 2.43
N LEU A 41 8.72 11.97 2.59
CA LEU A 41 8.79 10.98 3.67
C LEU A 41 9.77 9.85 3.32
N THR A 42 10.98 10.20 2.90
CA THR A 42 11.97 9.26 2.34
C THR A 42 12.51 8.24 3.36
N HIS A 43 12.36 8.52 4.66
CA HIS A 43 12.74 7.61 5.74
C HIS A 43 11.59 6.73 6.25
N LEU A 44 10.41 6.83 5.63
CA LEU A 44 9.24 6.10 6.08
C LEU A 44 9.42 4.58 5.89
N ARG A 45 9.17 3.83 6.95
CA ARG A 45 9.25 2.37 7.01
C ARG A 45 7.87 1.72 7.08
N SER A 46 6.91 2.40 7.71
CA SER A 46 5.54 1.92 7.87
C SER A 46 4.52 3.00 7.52
N LEU A 47 3.61 2.68 6.61
CA LEU A 47 2.51 3.55 6.19
C LEU A 47 1.19 2.81 6.34
N ASN A 48 0.28 3.40 7.10
CA ASN A 48 -1.11 2.94 7.20
C ASN A 48 -2.04 4.02 6.67
N ILE A 49 -2.71 3.73 5.55
CA ILE A 49 -3.69 4.59 4.88
C ILE A 49 -5.03 3.85 4.70
N ALA A 50 -5.39 3.05 5.69
CA ALA A 50 -6.61 2.26 5.70
C ALA A 50 -7.87 3.11 5.95
N GLY A 51 -9.00 2.74 5.35
CA GLY A 51 -10.27 3.44 5.59
C GLY A 51 -10.35 4.84 5.01
N CYS A 52 -9.49 5.18 4.04
CA CYS A 52 -9.41 6.52 3.47
C CYS A 52 -10.26 6.71 2.19
N GLY A 53 -10.98 5.67 1.76
CA GLY A 53 -11.84 5.75 0.57
C GLY A 53 -11.06 5.84 -0.75
N LEU A 54 -9.82 5.32 -0.77
CA LEU A 54 -8.99 5.34 -1.97
C LEU A 54 -9.60 4.44 -3.04
N LYS A 55 -9.96 5.01 -4.20
CA LYS A 55 -10.49 4.25 -5.36
C LYS A 55 -9.39 3.81 -6.32
N LYS A 56 -8.32 4.59 -6.41
CA LYS A 56 -7.16 4.33 -7.28
C LYS A 56 -5.89 4.82 -6.60
N ILE A 57 -4.79 4.14 -6.87
CA ILE A 57 -3.44 4.57 -6.47
C ILE A 57 -2.70 5.01 -7.74
N LYS A 58 -2.16 6.22 -7.71
CA LYS A 58 -1.31 6.72 -8.79
C LYS A 58 0.13 6.26 -8.58
N ALA A 59 0.83 6.00 -9.68
CA ALA A 59 2.22 5.54 -9.67
C ALA A 59 3.18 6.48 -8.90
N SER A 60 2.87 7.79 -8.87
CA SER A 60 3.70 8.77 -8.16
C SER A 60 3.57 8.71 -6.64
N LEU A 61 2.47 8.18 -6.09
CA LEU A 61 2.13 8.32 -4.68
C LEU A 61 3.21 7.75 -3.73
N PHE A 62 3.87 6.67 -4.15
CA PHE A 62 4.87 5.96 -3.37
C PHE A 62 6.29 6.05 -3.93
N LYS A 63 6.49 6.85 -4.99
CA LYS A 63 7.70 6.82 -5.83
C LYS A 63 9.01 7.00 -5.06
N ASN A 64 8.99 7.74 -3.95
CA ASN A 64 10.18 8.03 -3.14
C ASN A 64 10.23 7.25 -1.82
N LEU A 65 9.26 6.38 -1.54
CA LEU A 65 9.18 5.63 -0.29
C LEU A 65 10.05 4.36 -0.35
N ASN A 66 11.30 4.52 -0.79
CA ASN A 66 12.22 3.42 -1.06
C ASN A 66 12.55 2.59 0.18
N LEU A 67 12.42 3.16 1.39
CA LEU A 67 12.67 2.47 2.67
C LEU A 67 11.42 1.83 3.29
N LEU A 68 10.27 1.96 2.64
CA LEU A 68 9.00 1.45 3.16
C LEU A 68 8.99 -0.07 3.14
N THR A 69 8.77 -0.69 4.30
CA THR A 69 8.70 -2.15 4.46
C THR A 69 7.28 -2.64 4.70
N ASN A 70 6.40 -1.78 5.20
CA ASN A 70 5.04 -2.12 5.60
C ASN A 70 4.04 -1.11 5.03
N LEU A 71 3.07 -1.61 4.27
CA LEU A 71 1.99 -0.81 3.72
C LEU A 71 0.63 -1.44 4.04
N ASN A 72 -0.22 -0.69 4.71
CA ASN A 72 -1.61 -1.04 4.95
C ASN A 72 -2.55 -0.13 4.14
N LEU A 73 -3.30 -0.75 3.23
CA LEU A 73 -4.29 -0.14 2.34
C LEU A 73 -5.69 -0.74 2.58
N ASP A 74 -5.92 -1.34 3.74
CA ASP A 74 -7.16 -2.04 4.05
C ASP A 74 -8.37 -1.10 4.04
N ASN A 75 -9.55 -1.67 3.81
CA ASN A 75 -10.83 -0.97 3.90
C ASN A 75 -10.87 0.31 3.02
N ASN A 76 -10.25 0.23 1.84
CA ASN A 76 -10.38 1.25 0.80
C ASN A 76 -11.33 0.75 -0.30
N GLU A 77 -11.45 1.50 -1.38
CA GLU A 77 -12.34 1.18 -2.51
C GLU A 77 -11.54 0.83 -3.78
N LEU A 78 -10.34 0.27 -3.63
CA LEU A 78 -9.47 -0.03 -4.76
C LEU A 78 -10.09 -1.12 -5.64
N GLU A 79 -10.19 -0.87 -6.94
CA GLU A 79 -10.78 -1.80 -7.91
C GLU A 79 -9.74 -2.57 -8.72
N MET A 80 -8.57 -1.97 -8.95
CA MET A 80 -7.52 -2.53 -9.80
C MET A 80 -6.14 -2.24 -9.23
N ILE A 81 -5.23 -3.20 -9.40
CA ILE A 81 -3.80 -3.03 -9.14
C ILE A 81 -3.05 -3.17 -10.47
N ASN A 82 -2.39 -2.10 -10.90
CA ASN A 82 -1.66 -2.05 -12.16
C ASN A 82 -0.15 -2.25 -11.92
N ASN A 83 0.61 -2.46 -12.99
CA ASN A 83 2.07 -2.65 -12.95
C ASN A 83 2.82 -1.51 -12.25
N GLU A 84 2.27 -0.29 -12.27
CA GLU A 84 2.91 0.90 -11.72
C GLU A 84 2.40 1.28 -10.33
N THR A 85 1.40 0.56 -9.79
CA THR A 85 0.74 0.92 -8.52
C THR A 85 1.70 0.99 -7.34
N PHE A 86 2.73 0.14 -7.32
CA PHE A 86 3.73 0.05 -6.24
C PHE A 86 5.12 0.51 -6.70
N LEU A 87 5.19 1.39 -7.70
CA LEU A 87 6.45 1.98 -8.15
C LEU A 87 7.13 2.74 -6.99
N GLY A 88 8.43 2.49 -6.80
CA GLY A 88 9.22 3.07 -5.70
C GLY A 88 9.25 2.24 -4.41
N LEU A 89 8.45 1.17 -4.31
CA LEU A 89 8.37 0.32 -3.12
C LEU A 89 9.34 -0.88 -3.19
N SER A 90 10.62 -0.59 -3.44
CA SER A 90 11.67 -1.61 -3.66
C SER A 90 12.01 -2.44 -2.42
N ASN A 91 11.77 -1.90 -1.21
CA ASN A 91 11.99 -2.59 0.06
C ASN A 91 10.71 -3.11 0.74
N LEU A 92 9.57 -3.08 0.04
CA LEU A 92 8.30 -3.49 0.62
C LEU A 92 8.30 -5.00 0.93
N LYS A 93 7.97 -5.34 2.17
CA LYS A 93 7.92 -6.73 2.67
C LYS A 93 6.52 -7.19 3.00
N LYS A 94 5.66 -6.29 3.48
CA LYS A 94 4.29 -6.61 3.88
C LYS A 94 3.31 -5.63 3.26
N LEU A 95 2.31 -6.18 2.57
CA LEU A 95 1.23 -5.43 1.96
C LEU A 95 -0.11 -6.04 2.34
N SER A 96 -1.00 -5.22 2.87
CA SER A 96 -2.41 -5.59 3.08
C SER A 96 -3.33 -4.72 2.22
N LEU A 97 -4.22 -5.40 1.50
CA LEU A 97 -5.24 -4.86 0.60
C LEU A 97 -6.63 -5.44 0.96
N GLN A 98 -6.82 -5.85 2.22
CA GLN A 98 -8.07 -6.43 2.67
C GLN A 98 -9.23 -5.43 2.58
N MET A 99 -10.45 -5.94 2.46
CA MET A 99 -11.67 -5.14 2.42
C MET A 99 -11.66 -4.07 1.32
N ASN A 100 -11.01 -4.36 0.18
CA ASN A 100 -11.07 -3.55 -1.05
C ASN A 100 -12.01 -4.20 -2.08
N LYS A 101 -12.20 -3.52 -3.22
CA LYS A 101 -13.05 -3.95 -4.34
C LYS A 101 -12.23 -4.51 -5.53
N ILE A 102 -11.05 -5.07 -5.26
CA ILE A 102 -10.04 -5.42 -6.29
C ILE A 102 -10.51 -6.59 -7.15
N SER A 103 -10.93 -6.32 -8.38
CA SER A 103 -11.35 -7.33 -9.36
C SER A 103 -10.23 -7.72 -10.32
N TYR A 104 -9.15 -6.93 -10.39
CA TYR A 104 -8.03 -7.15 -11.30
C TYR A 104 -6.68 -6.80 -10.66
N ILE A 105 -5.70 -7.68 -10.85
CA ILE A 105 -4.30 -7.46 -10.50
C ILE A 105 -3.47 -7.78 -11.75
N ALA A 106 -2.71 -6.81 -12.24
CA ALA A 106 -1.85 -6.98 -13.40
C ALA A 106 -0.72 -7.99 -13.14
N THR A 107 -0.31 -8.73 -14.16
CA THR A 107 0.69 -9.81 -14.06
C THR A 107 2.03 -9.37 -13.46
N SER A 108 2.39 -8.09 -13.64
CA SER A 108 3.65 -7.51 -13.14
C SER A 108 3.43 -6.45 -12.06
N ALA A 109 2.24 -6.45 -11.42
CA ALA A 109 1.86 -5.52 -10.34
C ALA A 109 2.91 -5.41 -9.22
N PHE A 110 3.60 -6.52 -8.91
CA PHE A 110 4.57 -6.59 -7.82
C PHE A 110 6.02 -6.67 -8.29
N SER A 111 6.30 -6.49 -9.59
CA SER A 111 7.66 -6.60 -10.15
C SER A 111 8.64 -5.58 -9.55
N MET A 112 8.14 -4.43 -9.09
CA MET A 112 8.92 -3.36 -8.44
C MET A 112 9.05 -3.52 -6.92
N SER A 113 8.47 -4.58 -6.34
CA SER A 113 8.55 -4.92 -4.91
C SER A 113 9.11 -6.34 -4.74
N PRO A 114 10.37 -6.59 -5.14
CA PRO A 114 10.94 -7.94 -5.18
C PRO A 114 11.13 -8.58 -3.79
N LEU A 115 11.09 -7.79 -2.72
CA LEU A 115 11.22 -8.26 -1.32
C LEU A 115 9.86 -8.55 -0.65
N LEU A 116 8.76 -8.57 -1.41
CA LEU A 116 7.42 -8.77 -0.86
C LEU A 116 7.24 -10.20 -0.35
N ASP A 117 7.25 -10.37 0.97
CA ASP A 117 7.13 -11.66 1.64
C ASP A 117 5.68 -11.98 2.06
N THR A 118 4.86 -10.96 2.30
CA THR A 118 3.48 -11.12 2.79
C THR A 118 2.53 -10.24 1.99
N LEU A 119 1.59 -10.88 1.31
CA LEU A 119 0.49 -10.24 0.60
C LEU A 119 -0.85 -10.73 1.18
N GLN A 120 -1.67 -9.80 1.65
CA GLN A 120 -3.01 -10.08 2.13
C GLN A 120 -4.03 -9.42 1.20
N VAL A 121 -4.84 -10.24 0.52
CA VAL A 121 -5.96 -9.80 -0.34
C VAL A 121 -7.25 -10.50 0.13
N SER A 122 -8.40 -9.87 -0.08
CA SER A 122 -9.67 -10.43 0.38
C SER A 122 -10.13 -11.64 -0.44
N GLU A 123 -10.65 -12.65 0.26
CA GLU A 123 -11.09 -13.93 -0.29
C GLU A 123 -12.36 -13.85 -1.17
N ARG A 124 -12.99 -12.67 -1.33
CA ARG A 124 -14.33 -12.53 -1.95
C ARG A 124 -14.36 -12.15 -3.43
N GLN A 125 -13.21 -12.01 -4.09
CA GLN A 125 -13.16 -11.57 -5.48
C GLN A 125 -13.00 -12.81 -6.38
N GLN A 126 -14.03 -13.12 -7.18
CA GLN A 126 -13.91 -14.14 -8.24
C GLN A 126 -12.85 -13.66 -9.24
N PHE A 127 -11.61 -14.10 -9.07
CA PHE A 127 -10.57 -13.88 -10.05
C PHE A 127 -11.01 -14.55 -11.36
N THR A 128 -11.24 -13.78 -12.42
CA THR A 128 -11.28 -14.36 -13.77
C THR A 128 -9.83 -14.70 -14.10
N TYR A 129 -9.46 -15.96 -13.87
CA TYR A 129 -8.10 -16.47 -13.95
C TYR A 129 -7.57 -16.45 -15.38
N GLU A 130 -6.84 -15.41 -15.77
CA GLU A 130 -5.73 -15.56 -16.73
C GLU A 130 -4.53 -16.10 -15.94
N ARG A 131 -4.57 -17.41 -15.69
CA ARG A 131 -3.47 -18.31 -15.29
C ARG A 131 -2.31 -17.66 -14.50
N PHE A 132 -2.49 -17.51 -13.18
CA PHE A 132 -1.40 -17.13 -12.27
C PHE A 132 -0.31 -18.22 -12.23
N LEU A 133 0.91 -17.89 -12.64
CA LEU A 133 2.10 -18.61 -12.24
C LEU A 133 2.52 -18.10 -10.86
N PHE A 134 2.01 -18.72 -9.79
CA PHE A 134 2.73 -18.68 -8.52
C PHE A 134 4.04 -19.45 -8.71
N HIS A 135 5.14 -18.75 -8.99
CA HIS A 135 6.42 -19.26 -8.53
C HIS A 135 6.44 -19.03 -7.02
N THR A 136 6.22 -20.11 -6.29
CA THR A 136 6.48 -20.33 -4.87
C THR A 136 7.53 -19.36 -4.30
N VAL A 137 7.07 -18.35 -3.55
CA VAL A 137 7.88 -17.81 -2.44
C VAL A 137 7.60 -18.75 -1.28
N HIS A 138 8.52 -19.70 -1.06
CA HIS A 138 8.45 -20.65 0.04
C HIS A 138 8.31 -19.92 1.37
N GLY A 139 7.29 -20.26 2.19
CA GLY A 139 7.39 -19.97 3.62
C GLY A 139 6.10 -19.78 4.43
N LYS A 140 5.30 -20.83 4.56
CA LYS A 140 4.45 -21.15 5.74
C LYS A 140 3.24 -20.24 6.05
N ASN A 141 2.07 -20.62 5.51
CA ASN A 141 0.81 -20.63 6.26
C ASN A 141 0.53 -22.10 6.64
N SER A 142 0.69 -22.48 7.91
CA SER A 142 -0.31 -22.49 8.99
C SER A 142 -1.06 -23.82 9.05
N VAL A 143 -0.95 -24.55 10.17
CA VAL A 143 -2.12 -25.16 10.85
C VAL A 143 -1.77 -25.32 12.34
N ARG A 144 -2.37 -24.52 13.23
CA ARG A 144 -2.64 -24.99 14.60
C ARG A 144 -3.94 -25.77 14.52
N LYS A 145 -3.90 -26.99 15.06
CA LYS A 145 -5.04 -27.91 15.22
C LYS A 145 -6.20 -27.28 15.94
#